data_AF-A0A7L0BN27-F1
#
_entry.id   AF-A0A7L0BN27-F1
#
_cell.length_a   1.000
_cell.length_b   1.000
_cell.length_c   1.000
_cell.angle_alpha   90.00
_cell.angle_beta   90.00
_cell.angle_gamma   90.00
#
_symmetry.space_group_name_H-M   'P 1'
#
loop_
_entity.id
_entity.type
_entity.pdbx_description
1 polymer ?
#
loop_
_entity_poly.entity_id
_entity_poly.type
_entity_poly.pdbx_seq_one_letter_code
_entity_poly.pdbx_strand_id
1 'polypeptide(L)'
;GERMRSRCTATTDTVCAPCQDEYFSSEHNHNFCKSCTICNTRKGSVEVKKCEKTSDRICMCVAGYMPDVRYTLGSKCSLCPEGFYSIGGNENCRPWTNCSLLGKNTLRPGTKTDDAVC
;
A
#
# COMPACT_ATOMS: atom_id res chain seq x y z
N GLY A 1 8.00 6.32 -18.21
CA GLY A 1 8.06 7.45 -17.27
C GLY A 1 8.04 8.79 -17.95
N GLU A 2 7.28 8.86 -19.04
CA GLU A 2 7.06 10.04 -19.84
C GLU A 2 5.57 10.11 -20.15
N ARG A 3 5.11 11.28 -20.55
CA ARG A 3 3.77 11.52 -21.08
C ARG A 3 3.88 12.10 -22.48
N MET A 4 2.86 11.87 -23.30
CA MET A 4 2.74 12.59 -24.56
C MET A 4 2.61 14.09 -24.30
N ARG A 5 3.45 14.88 -24.98
CA ARG A 5 3.36 16.34 -25.01
C ARG A 5 2.61 16.81 -26.25
N SER A 6 2.89 16.21 -27.40
CA SER A 6 2.17 16.45 -28.65
C SER A 6 2.11 15.19 -29.50
N ARG A 7 0.96 14.99 -30.15
CA ARG A 7 0.73 13.89 -31.09
C ARG A 7 1.55 14.05 -32.37
N CYS A 8 1.79 12.94 -33.07
CA CYS A 8 2.38 12.96 -34.40
C CYS A 8 1.52 13.73 -35.43
N THR A 9 2.18 14.22 -36.47
CA THR A 9 1.58 14.78 -37.68
C THR A 9 2.01 13.96 -38.89
N ALA A 10 1.62 14.35 -40.11
CA ALA A 10 2.05 13.66 -41.33
C ALA A 10 3.57 13.71 -41.56
N THR A 11 4.29 14.62 -40.91
CA THR A 11 5.72 14.86 -41.12
C THR A 11 6.56 14.82 -39.84
N THR A 12 5.93 14.67 -38.67
CA THR A 12 6.62 14.72 -37.37
C THR A 12 6.13 13.62 -36.44
N ASP A 13 7.05 12.99 -35.73
CA ASP A 13 6.72 11.98 -34.71
C ASP A 13 6.06 12.58 -33.46
N THR A 14 5.57 11.69 -32.61
CA THR A 14 5.06 12.05 -31.28
C THR A 14 6.18 12.60 -30.41
N VAL A 15 5.91 13.71 -29.71
CA VAL A 15 6.85 14.27 -28.75
C VAL A 15 6.43 13.87 -27.35
N CYS A 16 7.34 13.26 -26.61
CA CYS A 16 7.19 12.90 -25.21
C CYS A 16 7.89 13.91 -24.29
N ALA A 17 7.45 13.98 -23.05
CA ALA A 17 8.11 14.73 -21.99
C ALA A 17 8.17 13.90 -20.71
N PRO A 18 9.25 13.98 -19.92
CA PRO A 18 9.39 13.22 -18.69
C PRO A 18 8.32 13.62 -17.67
N CYS A 19 7.96 12.68 -16.80
CA CYS A 19 7.12 12.98 -15.65
C CYS A 19 7.84 13.95 -14.69
N GLN A 20 7.05 14.81 -14.05
CA GLN A 20 7.49 15.66 -12.96
C GLN A 20 7.73 14.83 -11.70
N ASP A 21 8.43 15.40 -10.72
CA ASP A 21 8.62 14.75 -9.42
C ASP A 21 7.26 14.49 -8.76
N GLU A 22 7.15 13.36 -8.05
CA GLU A 22 5.87 12.84 -7.50
C GLU A 22 4.83 12.44 -8.56
N TYR A 23 5.24 12.25 -9.81
CA TYR A 23 4.42 11.65 -10.87
C TYR A 23 5.18 10.53 -11.60
N PHE A 24 4.44 9.52 -12.07
CA PHE A 24 4.99 8.38 -12.79
C PHE A 24 4.13 8.00 -14.00
N SER A 25 4.74 7.27 -14.95
CA SER A 25 4.04 6.60 -16.04
C SER A 25 4.75 5.28 -16.34
N SER A 26 4.07 4.17 -16.09
CA SER A 26 4.59 2.81 -16.27
C SER A 26 4.30 2.22 -17.66
N GLU A 27 3.41 2.86 -18.42
CA GLU A 27 2.94 2.37 -19.71
C GLU A 27 3.39 3.30 -20.84
N HIS A 28 3.66 2.75 -22.02
CA HIS A 28 3.99 3.50 -23.23
C HIS A 28 2.73 3.85 -24.01
N ASN A 29 1.85 4.65 -23.39
CA ASN A 29 0.58 5.05 -23.98
C ASN A 29 0.48 6.58 -24.05
N HIS A 30 -0.65 7.08 -24.57
CA HIS A 30 -0.90 8.52 -24.68
C HIS A 30 -1.43 9.14 -23.37
N ASN A 31 -1.38 8.41 -22.25
CA ASN A 31 -1.88 8.91 -20.98
C ASN A 31 -0.93 9.90 -20.34
N PHE A 32 -1.49 10.75 -19.49
CA PHE A 32 -0.71 11.63 -18.63
C PHE A 32 -0.03 10.84 -17.52
N CYS A 33 1.04 11.41 -16.96
CA CYS A 33 1.67 10.86 -15.77
C CYS A 33 0.66 10.85 -14.61
N LYS A 34 0.60 9.72 -13.90
CA LYS A 34 -0.23 9.51 -12.71
C LYS A 34 0.52 10.06 -11.49
N SER A 35 -0.20 10.66 -10.55
CA SER A 35 0.41 11.06 -9.27
C SER A 35 0.85 9.83 -8.50
N CYS A 36 1.99 9.90 -7.84
CA CYS A 36 2.46 8.81 -6.99
C CYS A 36 1.51 8.62 -5.79
N THR A 37 1.34 7.38 -5.38
CA THR A 37 0.62 7.04 -4.15
C THR A 37 1.29 7.71 -2.94
N ILE A 38 0.50 8.17 -1.97
CA ILE A 38 1.00 8.77 -0.72
C ILE A 38 0.89 7.75 0.41
N CYS A 39 2.01 7.44 1.07
CA CYS A 39 2.00 6.57 2.25
C CYS A 39 1.68 7.40 3.50
N ASN A 40 0.48 7.25 4.07
CA ASN A 40 0.06 8.04 5.22
C ASN A 40 0.61 7.45 6.53
N THR A 41 1.78 7.95 6.94
CA THR A 41 2.48 7.50 8.17
C THR A 41 1.67 7.69 9.45
N ARG A 42 0.77 8.68 9.50
CA ARG A 42 -0.15 8.88 10.64
C ARG A 42 -1.26 7.84 10.70
N LYS A 43 -1.46 7.07 9.62
CA LYS A 43 -2.45 6.01 9.49
C LYS A 43 -1.78 4.65 9.31
N GLY A 44 -0.63 4.42 9.93
CA GLY A 44 0.03 3.12 9.99
C GLY A 44 0.60 2.61 8.65
N SER A 45 0.82 3.51 7.69
CA SER A 45 1.45 3.18 6.40
C SER A 45 2.93 3.55 6.39
N VAL A 46 3.76 2.78 5.71
CA VAL A 46 5.18 3.05 5.50
C VAL A 46 5.53 2.92 4.01
N GLU A 47 6.42 3.79 3.53
CA GLU A 47 7.00 3.66 2.20
C GLU A 47 8.04 2.53 2.19
N VAL A 48 7.86 1.54 1.32
CA VAL A 48 8.81 0.44 1.11
C VAL A 48 9.52 0.53 -0.23
N LYS A 49 8.99 1.31 -1.16
CA LYS A 49 9.63 1.69 -2.41
C LYS A 49 9.30 3.14 -2.74
N LYS A 50 10.32 3.94 -3.03
CA LYS A 50 10.20 5.33 -3.49
C LYS A 50 9.44 5.41 -4.81
N CYS A 51 8.81 6.55 -5.06
CA CYS A 51 8.29 6.82 -6.39
C CYS A 51 9.41 7.08 -7.39
N GLU A 52 9.26 6.56 -8.59
CA GLU A 52 10.16 6.78 -9.73
C GLU A 52 9.33 7.23 -10.92
N LYS A 53 9.95 7.89 -11.91
CA LYS A 53 9.21 8.33 -13.10
C LYS A 53 8.52 7.18 -13.84
N THR A 54 9.04 5.96 -13.72
CA THR A 54 8.54 4.75 -14.39
C THR A 54 7.67 3.87 -13.51
N SER A 55 7.58 4.10 -12.20
CA SER A 55 6.83 3.23 -11.30
C SER A 55 6.33 3.95 -10.06
N ASP A 56 5.14 3.57 -9.62
CA ASP A 56 4.53 4.13 -8.42
C ASP A 56 5.35 3.86 -7.15
N ARG A 57 5.13 4.71 -6.14
CA ARG A 57 5.50 4.45 -4.75
C ARG A 57 4.76 3.22 -4.24
N ILE A 58 5.46 2.35 -3.51
CA ILE A 58 4.84 1.20 -2.83
C ILE A 58 4.72 1.52 -1.35
N CYS A 59 3.49 1.44 -0.85
CA CYS A 59 3.15 1.60 0.55
C CYS A 59 2.75 0.26 1.18
N MET A 60 3.11 0.04 2.44
CA MET A 60 2.68 -1.11 3.22
C MET A 60 2.14 -0.70 4.57
N CYS A 61 1.13 -1.41 5.06
CA CYS A 61 0.67 -1.29 6.44
C CYS A 61 1.67 -1.94 7.39
N VAL A 62 1.98 -1.26 8.49
CA VAL A 62 2.79 -1.82 9.58
C VAL A 62 1.98 -2.82 10.40
N ALA A 63 2.66 -3.64 11.21
CA ALA A 63 2.00 -4.57 12.13
C ALA A 63 1.00 -3.82 13.03
N GLY A 64 -0.12 -4.46 13.35
CA GLY A 64 -1.22 -3.83 14.06
C GLY A 64 -2.22 -3.07 13.19
N TYR A 65 -1.98 -2.99 11.88
CA TYR A 65 -2.84 -2.30 10.93
C TYR A 65 -3.20 -3.18 9.74
N MET A 66 -4.36 -2.91 9.14
CA MET A 66 -4.81 -3.48 7.86
C MET A 66 -5.11 -2.38 6.83
N PRO A 67 -5.08 -2.67 5.52
CA PRO A 67 -5.45 -1.68 4.50
C PRO A 67 -6.88 -1.16 4.66
N ASP A 68 -7.08 0.16 4.54
CA ASP A 68 -8.41 0.73 4.38
C ASP A 68 -8.84 0.60 2.91
N VAL A 69 -9.87 -0.21 2.67
CA VAL A 69 -10.38 -0.56 1.33
C VAL A 69 -10.88 0.63 0.51
N ARG A 70 -11.09 1.80 1.14
CA ARG A 70 -11.52 3.03 0.45
C ARG A 70 -10.37 3.77 -0.25
N TYR A 71 -9.13 3.37 -0.01
CA TYR A 71 -7.94 4.02 -0.53
C TYR A 71 -7.09 3.04 -1.34
N THR A 72 -6.07 3.55 -2.03
CA THR A 72 -5.07 2.70 -2.70
C THR A 72 -4.39 1.79 -1.68
N LEU A 73 -4.08 0.56 -2.10
CA LEU A 73 -3.56 -0.49 -1.21
C LEU A 73 -2.33 0.00 -0.44
N GLY A 74 -2.40 -0.08 0.88
CA GLY A 74 -1.33 0.34 1.79
C GLY A 74 -1.17 1.85 1.93
N SER A 75 -1.86 2.71 1.16
CA SER A 75 -1.76 4.18 1.29
C SER A 75 -2.29 4.68 2.63
N LYS A 76 -3.44 4.16 3.05
CA LYS A 76 -4.01 4.40 4.38
C LYS A 76 -4.36 3.07 5.01
N CYS A 77 -4.00 2.92 6.27
CA CYS A 77 -4.31 1.73 7.04
C CYS A 77 -5.20 2.08 8.23
N SER A 78 -5.91 1.06 8.70
CA SER A 78 -6.76 1.12 9.88
C SER A 78 -6.18 0.21 10.95
N LEU A 79 -6.24 0.68 12.19
CA LEU A 79 -5.79 -0.10 13.34
C LEU A 79 -6.66 -1.35 13.48
N CYS A 80 -6.07 -2.48 13.84
CA CYS A 80 -6.84 -3.69 14.10
C CYS A 80 -7.83 -3.47 15.26
N PRO A 81 -9.07 -3.96 15.13
CA PRO A 81 -10.04 -3.93 16.21
C PRO A 81 -9.59 -4.83 17.37
N GLU A 82 -10.22 -4.63 18.53
CA GLU A 82 -9.94 -5.46 19.71
C GLU A 82 -10.27 -6.92 19.43
N GLY A 83 -9.41 -7.84 19.89
CA GLY A 83 -9.55 -9.27 19.58
C GLY A 83 -8.90 -9.70 18.27
N PHE A 84 -8.23 -8.79 17.54
CA PHE A 84 -7.61 -9.08 16.26
C PHE A 84 -6.16 -8.59 16.20
N TYR A 85 -5.37 -9.24 15.34
CA TYR A 85 -3.98 -8.88 15.07
C TYR A 85 -3.65 -8.86 13.57
N SER A 86 -2.58 -8.18 13.21
CA SER A 86 -1.97 -8.25 11.87
C SER A 86 -0.46 -8.11 11.99
N ILE A 87 0.27 -8.93 11.24
CA ILE A 87 1.73 -8.82 11.10
C ILE A 87 2.15 -7.68 10.15
N GLY A 88 1.18 -6.98 9.53
CA GLY A 88 1.41 -5.91 8.57
C GLY A 88 1.52 -6.45 7.14
N GLY A 89 2.27 -5.76 6.28
CA GLY A 89 2.49 -6.20 4.89
C GLY A 89 1.23 -6.13 4.02
N ASN A 90 0.31 -5.23 4.36
CA ASN A 90 -1.03 -5.12 3.75
C ASN A 90 -1.94 -6.34 3.99
N GLU A 91 -1.67 -7.17 5.00
CA GLU A 91 -2.59 -8.21 5.41
C GLU A 91 -3.78 -7.65 6.20
N ASN A 92 -4.92 -8.33 6.06
CA ASN A 92 -6.10 -8.05 6.87
C ASN A 92 -5.89 -8.51 8.31
N CYS A 93 -6.55 -7.83 9.25
CA CYS A 93 -6.55 -8.25 10.64
C CYS A 93 -7.25 -9.61 10.79
N ARG A 94 -6.65 -10.50 11.58
CA ARG A 94 -7.14 -11.85 11.88
C ARG A 94 -7.54 -11.94 13.35
N PRO A 95 -8.59 -12.68 13.70
CA PRO A 95 -8.96 -12.83 15.11
C PRO A 95 -7.86 -13.57 15.88
N TRP A 96 -7.71 -13.26 17.16
CA TRP A 96 -6.82 -14.02 18.03
C TRP A 96 -7.29 -15.48 18.15
N THR A 97 -6.34 -16.38 18.25
CA THR A 97 -6.57 -17.78 18.56
C THR A 97 -7.24 -17.90 19.92
N ASN A 98 -8.40 -18.56 19.94
CA ASN A 98 -9.14 -18.82 21.17
C ASN A 98 -8.64 -20.15 21.79
N CYS A 99 -7.72 -20.06 22.74
CA CYS A 99 -7.12 -21.24 23.40
C CYS A 99 -8.15 -22.12 24.12
N SER A 100 -9.21 -21.53 24.67
CA SER A 100 -10.26 -22.27 25.36
C SER A 100 -11.02 -23.21 24.41
N LEU A 101 -11.23 -22.81 23.15
CA LEU A 101 -11.83 -23.68 22.13
C LEU A 101 -10.93 -24.88 21.77
N LEU A 102 -9.62 -24.78 22.05
CA LEU A 102 -8.65 -25.85 21.85
C LEU A 102 -8.44 -26.69 23.12
N GLY A 103 -9.17 -26.42 24.21
CA GLY A 103 -8.96 -27.07 25.50
C GLY A 103 -7.60 -26.73 26.15
N LYS A 104 -7.01 -25.59 25.79
CA LYS A 104 -5.72 -25.11 26.30
C LYS A 104 -5.87 -23.83 27.12
N ASN A 105 -4.89 -23.55 27.97
CA ASN A 105 -4.79 -22.29 28.69
C ASN A 105 -4.03 -21.26 27.85
N THR A 106 -4.46 -20.00 27.90
CA THR A 106 -3.72 -18.90 27.27
C THR A 106 -2.44 -18.62 28.04
N LEU A 107 -1.28 -18.91 27.44
CA LEU A 107 0.04 -18.62 28.00
C LEU A 107 0.39 -17.14 27.84
N ARG A 108 0.07 -16.56 26.68
CA ARG A 108 0.27 -15.14 26.39
C ARG A 108 -0.95 -14.56 25.67
N PRO A 109 -1.53 -13.45 26.16
CA PRO A 109 -2.64 -12.81 25.47
C PRO A 109 -2.20 -12.28 24.10
N GLY A 110 -3.14 -12.27 23.15
CA GLY A 110 -2.93 -11.63 21.85
C GLY A 110 -2.79 -10.12 21.99
N THR A 111 -2.13 -9.51 21.00
CA THR A 111 -1.97 -8.06 20.87
C THR A 111 -2.44 -7.64 19.48
N LYS A 112 -2.38 -6.35 19.14
CA LYS A 112 -2.69 -5.92 17.76
C LYS A 112 -1.67 -6.45 16.74
N THR A 113 -0.46 -6.79 17.18
CA THR A 113 0.63 -7.25 16.30
C THR A 113 0.81 -8.76 16.31
N ASP A 114 0.40 -9.43 17.38
CA ASP A 114 0.70 -10.84 17.65
C ASP A 114 -0.54 -11.62 18.06
N ASP A 115 -0.57 -12.90 17.67
CA ASP A 115 -1.62 -13.81 18.11
C ASP A 115 -1.49 -14.17 19.60
N ALA A 116 -2.59 -14.64 20.18
CA ALA A 116 -2.57 -15.31 21.48
C ALA A 116 -1.80 -16.63 21.38
N VAL A 117 -1.03 -16.94 22.43
CA VAL A 117 -0.26 -18.17 22.52
C VAL A 117 -0.95 -19.11 23.51
N CYS A 118 -1.23 -20.32 23.04
CA CYS A 118 -1.63 -21.49 23.81
C CYS A 118 -0.45 -22.47 23.90
#